data_AF-A0A957J2I9-F1
#
_entry.id   AF-A0A957J2I9-F1
#
_cell.length_a   1.000
_cell.length_b   1.000
_cell.length_c   1.000
_cell.angle_alpha   90.00
_cell.angle_beta   90.00
_cell.angle_gamma   90.00
#
_symmetry.space_group_name_H-M   'P 1'
#
loop_
_entity.id
_entity.type
_entity.pdbx_description
1 polymer ?
#
loop_
_entity_poly.entity_id
_entity_poly.type
_entity_poly.pdbx_seq_one_letter_code
_entity_poly.pdbx_strand_id
1 'polypeptide(L)'
;MHPDRRRIGIEGGLLLAAAPFLLFPAVFWPGTLLALLLLAGLWLWPLPAAGERRRWVPASPFTLVLLLWSAAVGVGVWVTADADLTLPKATGLLLGLTVWRTVSWVGGRDARLRRGLVGGYVLLGLGFVGVGLFSAEWLVKVPALARLLPPRLLALPGAAVAGIQMNQLAATILLLLPLVVSRWLGGSPAAGGAAPGAPRGRWRWL
;
A
#
# COMPACT_ATOMS: atom_id res chain seq x y z
N MET A 1 -11.36 25.13 9.30
CA MET A 1 -10.75 23.94 8.66
C MET A 1 -10.33 22.97 9.75
N HIS A 2 -10.85 21.75 9.79
CA HIS A 2 -10.48 20.78 10.83
C HIS A 2 -8.96 20.50 10.77
N PRO A 3 -8.23 20.54 11.90
CA PRO A 3 -6.78 20.28 11.94
C PRO A 3 -6.38 18.94 11.30
N ASP A 4 -7.30 17.98 11.30
CA ASP A 4 -7.12 16.66 10.69
C ASP A 4 -7.05 16.68 9.15
N ARG A 5 -7.79 17.57 8.47
CA ARG A 5 -7.79 17.64 7.00
C ARG A 5 -6.47 18.19 6.46
N ARG A 6 -5.91 19.21 7.12
CA ARG A 6 -4.61 19.80 6.75
C ARG A 6 -3.50 18.77 6.91
N ARG A 7 -3.55 17.98 7.99
CA ARG A 7 -2.60 16.90 8.22
C ARG A 7 -2.67 15.82 7.15
N ILE A 8 -3.86 15.33 6.80
CA ILE A 8 -4.04 14.33 5.74
C ILE A 8 -3.48 14.84 4.39
N GLY A 9 -3.72 16.11 4.06
CA GLY A 9 -3.17 16.72 2.84
C GLY A 9 -1.64 16.76 2.83
N ILE A 10 -1.01 17.10 3.95
CA ILE A 10 0.45 17.12 4.09
C ILE A 10 1.02 15.69 4.03
N GLU A 11 0.46 14.75 4.80
CA GLU A 11 0.91 13.35 4.79
C GLU A 11 0.77 12.72 3.40
N GLY A 12 -0.36 12.94 2.73
CA GLY A 12 -0.61 12.46 1.37
C GLY A 12 0.33 13.11 0.34
N GLY A 13 0.54 14.43 0.42
CA GLY A 13 1.44 15.15 -0.48
C GLY A 13 2.90 14.68 -0.32
N LEU A 14 3.36 14.50 0.91
CA LEU A 14 4.70 13.98 1.20
C LEU A 14 4.86 12.53 0.70
N LEU A 15 3.84 11.68 0.86
CA LEU A 15 3.87 10.32 0.35
C LEU A 15 3.94 10.27 -1.17
N LEU A 16 3.17 11.11 -1.86
CA LEU A 16 3.21 11.18 -3.33
C LEU A 16 4.57 11.68 -3.83
N ALA A 17 5.16 12.66 -3.14
CA ALA A 17 6.50 13.16 -3.45
C ALA A 17 7.60 12.12 -3.19
N ALA A 18 7.46 11.31 -2.13
CA ALA A 18 8.41 10.28 -1.75
C ALA A 18 8.31 9.01 -2.62
N ALA A 19 7.11 8.71 -3.15
CA ALA A 19 6.82 7.50 -3.90
C ALA A 19 7.82 7.18 -5.05
N PRO A 20 8.17 8.10 -5.97
CA PRO A 20 9.10 7.76 -7.06
C PRO A 20 10.49 7.34 -6.55
N PHE A 21 10.97 7.96 -5.48
CA PHE A 21 12.27 7.64 -4.89
C PHE A 21 12.27 6.31 -4.13
N LEU A 22 11.15 5.96 -3.49
CA LEU A 22 11.02 4.68 -2.79
C LEU A 22 10.68 3.51 -3.72
N LEU A 23 10.03 3.77 -4.86
CA LEU A 23 9.77 2.74 -5.87
C LEU A 23 11.03 2.42 -6.68
N PHE A 24 11.91 3.39 -6.87
CA PHE A 24 13.15 3.24 -7.64
C PHE A 24 14.38 3.71 -6.84
N PRO A 25 14.70 3.06 -5.71
CA PRO A 25 15.71 3.56 -4.78
C PRO A 25 17.13 3.62 -5.35
N ALA A 26 17.42 2.82 -6.38
CA ALA A 26 18.71 2.74 -7.03
C ALA A 26 18.96 3.87 -8.06
N VAL A 27 17.91 4.57 -8.52
CA VAL A 27 18.05 5.59 -9.56
C VAL A 27 18.67 6.88 -9.00
N PHE A 28 18.27 7.27 -7.79
CA PHE A 28 18.75 8.49 -7.15
C PHE A 28 18.85 8.32 -5.63
N TRP A 29 19.97 7.76 -5.18
CA TRP A 29 20.26 7.46 -3.78
C TRP A 29 20.02 8.63 -2.80
N PRO A 30 20.41 9.88 -3.11
CA PRO A 30 20.15 11.02 -2.24
C PRO A 30 18.65 11.28 -2.04
N GLY A 31 17.84 11.12 -3.09
CA GLY A 31 16.39 11.27 -3.02
C GLY A 31 15.74 10.15 -2.21
N THR A 32 16.24 8.91 -2.33
CA THR A 32 15.80 7.77 -1.52
C THR A 32 16.05 8.02 -0.04
N LEU A 33 17.26 8.49 0.32
CA LEU A 33 17.60 8.83 1.70
C LEU A 33 16.68 9.94 2.23
N LEU A 34 16.47 11.01 1.46
CA LEU A 34 15.55 12.08 1.83
C LEU A 34 14.11 11.57 2.01
N ALA A 35 13.64 10.71 1.11
CA ALA A 35 12.31 10.10 1.21
C ALA A 35 12.17 9.24 2.47
N LEU A 36 13.19 8.44 2.81
CA LEU A 36 13.22 7.66 4.04
C LEU A 36 13.21 8.54 5.29
N LEU A 37 13.98 9.63 5.30
CA LEU A 37 13.99 10.61 6.39
C LEU A 37 12.62 11.30 6.54
N LEU A 38 11.97 11.65 5.42
CA LEU A 38 10.62 12.21 5.43
C LEU A 38 9.60 11.21 5.97
N LEU A 39 9.69 9.93 5.59
CA LEU A 39 8.85 8.86 6.16
C LEU A 39 9.11 8.70 7.66
N ALA A 40 10.36 8.66 8.09
CA ALA A 40 10.71 8.60 9.51
C ALA A 40 10.12 9.79 10.26
N GLY A 41 10.29 11.01 9.72
CA GLY A 41 9.68 12.23 10.25
C GLY A 41 8.16 12.14 10.34
N LEU A 42 7.47 11.60 9.34
CA LEU A 42 6.02 11.36 9.35
C LEU A 42 5.57 10.37 10.44
N TRP A 43 6.37 9.32 10.63
CA TRP A 43 6.10 8.32 11.66
C TRP A 43 6.32 8.86 13.07
N LEU A 44 7.34 9.71 13.24
CA LEU A 44 7.75 10.33 14.50
C LEU A 44 7.01 11.64 14.81
N TRP A 45 6.43 12.33 13.82
CA TRP A 45 5.63 13.55 13.98
C TRP A 45 4.58 13.52 15.11
N PRO A 46 3.92 12.39 15.43
CA PRO A 46 2.97 12.30 16.53
C PRO A 46 3.61 12.29 17.94
N LEU A 47 4.94 12.11 18.06
CA LEU A 47 5.67 12.03 19.34
C LEU A 47 5.63 13.27 20.24
N PRO A 48 5.71 14.52 19.74
CA PRO A 48 6.02 15.65 20.62
C PRO A 48 4.85 16.12 21.50
N ALA A 49 3.65 15.56 21.37
CA ALA A 49 2.50 15.96 22.18
C ALA A 49 2.35 15.04 23.41
N ALA A 50 3.34 15.06 24.31
CA ALA A 50 3.42 14.28 25.55
C ALA A 50 2.25 14.51 26.56
N GLY A 51 1.22 15.28 26.20
CA GLY A 51 0.04 15.55 27.04
C GLY A 51 -1.27 14.92 26.54
N GLU A 52 -1.38 14.57 25.26
CA GLU A 52 -2.55 13.88 24.72
C GLU A 52 -2.15 12.45 24.39
N ARG A 53 -2.90 11.44 24.87
CA ARG A 53 -2.77 10.03 24.45
C ARG A 53 -3.15 9.86 22.97
N ARG A 54 -2.41 10.49 22.06
CA ARG A 54 -2.54 10.35 20.63
C ARG A 54 -2.03 8.97 20.28
N ARG A 55 -2.97 8.07 19.95
CA ARG A 55 -2.65 6.69 19.56
C ARG A 55 -1.71 6.72 18.37
N TRP A 56 -0.48 6.30 18.63
CA TRP A 56 0.64 6.22 17.68
C TRP A 56 0.34 5.38 16.45
N VAL A 57 -0.47 4.34 16.64
CA VAL A 57 -0.95 3.43 15.59
C VAL A 57 -2.47 3.39 15.69
N PRO A 58 -3.22 3.36 14.56
CA PRO A 58 -4.64 3.04 14.60
C PRO A 58 -4.87 1.78 15.44
N ALA A 59 -5.83 1.79 16.36
CA ALA A 59 -6.23 0.58 17.06
C ALA A 59 -7.01 -0.28 16.05
N SER A 60 -6.34 -1.26 15.48
CA SER A 60 -6.89 -2.22 14.52
C SER A 60 -6.54 -3.63 15.02
N PRO A 61 -7.41 -4.64 14.80
CA PRO A 61 -7.04 -6.03 15.07
C PRO A 61 -5.78 -6.45 14.28
N PHE A 62 -5.47 -5.75 13.18
CA PHE A 62 -4.28 -5.97 12.38
C PHE A 62 -3.01 -5.32 12.95
N THR A 63 -3.10 -4.47 13.97
CA THR A 63 -1.93 -3.75 14.50
C THR A 63 -0.86 -4.70 15.05
N LEU A 64 -1.27 -5.76 15.75
CA LEU A 64 -0.33 -6.78 16.25
C LEU A 64 0.30 -7.56 15.08
N VAL A 65 -0.51 -7.95 14.10
CA VAL A 65 -0.04 -8.68 12.91
C VAL A 65 0.98 -7.84 12.13
N LEU A 66 0.69 -6.55 11.94
CA LEU A 66 1.60 -5.62 11.26
C LEU A 66 2.87 -5.37 12.06
N LEU A 67 2.80 -5.33 13.39
CA LEU A 67 3.99 -5.20 14.24
C LEU A 67 4.89 -6.43 14.12
N LEU A 68 4.31 -7.63 14.25
CA LEU A 68 5.04 -8.90 14.11
C LEU A 68 5.63 -9.03 12.70
N TRP A 69 4.86 -8.67 11.67
CA TRP A 69 5.34 -8.67 10.30
C TRP A 69 6.45 -7.65 10.07
N SER A 70 6.34 -6.44 10.62
CA SER A 70 7.39 -5.42 10.54
C SER A 70 8.68 -5.88 11.24
N ALA A 71 8.55 -6.56 12.38
CA ALA A 71 9.69 -7.17 13.07
C ALA A 71 10.34 -8.27 12.22
N ALA A 72 9.54 -9.17 11.63
CA ALA A 72 10.03 -10.20 10.72
C ALA A 72 10.75 -9.62 9.50
N VAL A 73 10.22 -8.54 8.93
CA VAL A 73 10.86 -7.80 7.84
C VAL A 73 12.18 -7.18 8.30
N GLY A 74 12.22 -6.57 9.49
CA GLY A 74 13.43 -6.03 10.08
C GLY A 74 14.52 -7.08 10.25
N VAL A 75 14.16 -8.27 10.76
CA VAL A 75 15.08 -9.43 10.84
C VAL A 75 15.53 -9.86 9.45
N GLY A 76 14.60 -9.96 8.48
CA GLY A 76 14.92 -10.28 7.10
C GLY A 76 15.93 -9.32 6.49
N VAL A 77 15.75 -8.01 6.68
CA VAL A 77 16.70 -6.97 6.22
C VAL A 77 18.04 -7.12 6.94
N TRP A 78 18.04 -7.37 8.25
CA TRP A 78 19.26 -7.47 9.04
C TRP A 78 20.13 -8.68 8.67
N VAL A 79 19.50 -9.81 8.34
CA VAL A 79 20.18 -11.06 7.98
C VAL A 79 20.51 -11.13 6.49
N THR A 80 20.04 -10.19 5.66
CA THR A 80 20.30 -10.26 4.22
C THR A 80 21.73 -9.85 3.86
N ALA A 81 22.40 -10.72 3.09
CA ALA A 81 23.76 -10.51 2.60
C ALA A 81 23.87 -9.51 1.42
N ASP A 82 22.79 -9.31 0.66
CA ASP A 82 22.78 -8.47 -0.55
C ASP A 82 21.82 -7.28 -0.39
N ALA A 83 22.39 -6.09 -0.17
CA ALA A 83 21.65 -4.85 0.01
C ALA A 83 20.93 -4.41 -1.28
N ASP A 84 21.46 -4.71 -2.45
CA ASP A 84 20.90 -4.27 -3.74
C ASP A 84 19.60 -5.03 -4.06
N LEU A 85 19.50 -6.29 -3.63
CA LEU A 85 18.27 -7.08 -3.73
C LEU A 85 17.23 -6.75 -2.64
N THR A 86 17.66 -6.11 -1.56
CA THR A 86 16.85 -5.91 -0.34
C THR A 86 16.25 -4.52 -0.27
N LEU A 87 17.02 -3.51 -0.67
CA LEU A 87 16.63 -2.11 -0.58
C LEU A 87 15.33 -1.81 -1.36
N PRO A 88 15.11 -2.27 -2.61
CA PRO A 88 13.85 -2.05 -3.33
C PRO A 88 12.63 -2.68 -2.63
N LYS A 89 12.81 -3.86 -2.04
CA LYS A 89 11.75 -4.55 -1.30
C LYS A 89 11.42 -3.82 0.00
N ALA A 90 12.44 -3.42 0.75
CA ALA A 90 12.29 -2.72 2.02
C ALA A 90 11.62 -1.34 1.83
N THR A 91 12.08 -0.56 0.86
CA THR A 91 11.53 0.78 0.57
C THR A 91 10.10 0.71 0.04
N GLY A 92 9.79 -0.23 -0.86
CA GLY A 92 8.42 -0.48 -1.31
C GLY A 92 7.49 -0.91 -0.17
N LEU A 93 8.00 -1.72 0.76
CA LEU A 93 7.27 -2.18 1.94
C LEU A 93 6.96 -1.04 2.92
N LEU A 94 7.95 -0.19 3.20
CA LEU A 94 7.78 1.01 4.04
C LEU A 94 6.78 2.00 3.41
N LEU A 95 6.82 2.17 2.09
CA LEU A 95 5.84 2.98 1.36
C LEU A 95 4.43 2.39 1.53
N GLY A 96 4.27 1.07 1.31
CA GLY A 96 2.99 0.37 1.46
C GLY A 96 2.41 0.50 2.87
N LEU A 97 3.23 0.31 3.91
CA LEU A 97 2.84 0.49 5.32
C LEU A 97 2.38 1.91 5.60
N THR A 98 3.08 2.91 5.08
CA THR A 98 2.75 4.31 5.33
C THR A 98 1.48 4.73 4.62
N VAL A 99 1.27 4.26 3.37
CA VAL A 99 -0.01 4.41 2.66
C VAL A 99 -1.15 3.75 3.44
N TRP A 100 -0.99 2.51 3.91
CA TRP A 100 -1.99 1.83 4.72
C TRP A 100 -2.36 2.62 5.99
N ARG A 101 -1.35 3.13 6.71
CA ARG A 101 -1.56 3.95 7.91
C ARG A 101 -2.38 5.21 7.58
N THR A 102 -2.02 5.94 6.53
CA THR A 102 -2.75 7.13 6.09
C THR A 102 -4.19 6.79 5.69
N VAL A 103 -4.41 5.72 4.92
CA VAL A 103 -5.76 5.26 4.54
C VAL A 103 -6.59 4.87 5.76
N SER A 104 -6.00 4.17 6.73
CA SER A 104 -6.68 3.72 7.95
C SER A 104 -7.13 4.89 8.83
N TRP A 105 -6.36 5.99 8.88
CA TRP A 105 -6.76 7.21 9.56
C TRP A 105 -7.85 8.01 8.84
N VAL A 106 -7.85 7.97 7.51
CA VAL A 106 -8.88 8.63 6.68
C VAL A 106 -10.19 7.86 6.68
N GLY A 107 -10.14 6.52 6.61
CA GLY A 107 -11.26 5.64 6.30
C GLY A 107 -12.45 5.72 7.25
N GLY A 108 -12.25 6.25 8.45
CA GLY A 108 -13.32 6.48 9.44
C GLY A 108 -14.09 7.79 9.29
N ARG A 109 -13.64 8.75 8.47
CA ARG A 109 -14.11 10.15 8.55
C ARG A 109 -14.77 10.70 7.28
N ASP A 110 -14.38 10.22 6.08
CA ASP A 110 -14.90 10.75 4.82
C ASP A 110 -15.14 9.63 3.78
N ALA A 111 -16.41 9.38 3.47
CA ALA A 111 -16.82 8.32 2.55
C ALA A 111 -16.41 8.58 1.09
N ARG A 112 -16.20 9.84 0.68
CA ARG A 112 -15.74 10.18 -0.67
C ARG A 112 -14.23 9.93 -0.79
N LEU A 113 -13.46 10.40 0.20
CA LEU A 113 -12.01 10.17 0.24
C LEU A 113 -11.68 8.68 0.35
N ARG A 114 -12.41 7.93 1.20
CA ARG A 114 -12.26 6.47 1.31
C ARG A 114 -12.48 5.77 -0.02
N ARG A 115 -13.55 6.13 -0.76
CA ARG A 115 -13.82 5.55 -2.08
C ARG A 115 -12.72 5.83 -3.09
N GLY A 116 -12.18 7.05 -3.08
CA GLY A 116 -11.04 7.45 -3.91
C GLY A 116 -9.77 6.67 -3.60
N LEU A 117 -9.42 6.53 -2.32
CA LEU A 117 -8.25 5.77 -1.87
C LEU A 117 -8.35 4.28 -2.20
N VAL A 118 -9.51 3.66 -1.95
CA VAL A 118 -9.77 2.27 -2.33
C VAL A 118 -9.69 2.11 -3.86
N GLY A 119 -10.30 3.03 -4.61
CA GLY A 119 -10.25 3.02 -6.08
C GLY A 119 -8.81 3.13 -6.60
N GLY A 120 -8.02 4.05 -6.04
CA GLY A 120 -6.60 4.20 -6.36
C GLY A 120 -5.78 2.95 -6.04
N TYR A 121 -5.99 2.35 -4.87
CA TYR A 121 -5.32 1.09 -4.49
C TYR A 121 -5.65 -0.06 -5.44
N VAL A 122 -6.92 -0.20 -5.84
CA VAL A 122 -7.34 -1.20 -6.83
C VAL A 122 -6.69 -0.93 -8.18
N LEU A 123 -6.72 0.32 -8.68
CA LEU A 123 -6.09 0.67 -9.95
C LEU A 123 -4.58 0.40 -9.96
N LEU A 124 -3.90 0.76 -8.88
CA LEU A 124 -2.47 0.54 -8.71
C LEU A 124 -2.15 -0.96 -8.65
N GLY A 125 -2.97 -1.72 -7.92
CA GLY A 125 -2.88 -3.17 -7.89
C GLY A 125 -3.11 -3.83 -9.25
N LEU A 126 -4.12 -3.38 -10.01
CA LEU A 126 -4.35 -3.84 -11.39
C LEU A 126 -3.17 -3.49 -12.30
N GLY A 127 -2.57 -2.31 -12.10
CA GLY A 127 -1.33 -1.93 -12.77
C GLY A 127 -0.19 -2.91 -12.48
N PHE A 128 0.04 -3.25 -11.21
CA PHE A 128 1.03 -4.26 -10.84
C PHE A 128 0.72 -5.66 -11.36
N VAL A 129 -0.55 -6.07 -11.39
CA VAL A 129 -0.96 -7.34 -12.01
C VAL A 129 -0.68 -7.31 -13.50
N GLY A 130 -0.98 -6.22 -14.19
CA GLY A 130 -0.66 -6.03 -15.60
C GLY A 130 0.83 -6.14 -15.87
N VAL A 131 1.64 -5.33 -15.17
CA VAL A 131 3.11 -5.39 -15.27
C VAL A 131 3.62 -6.80 -14.95
N GLY A 132 3.12 -7.43 -13.89
CA GLY A 132 3.45 -8.81 -13.54
C GLY A 132 3.10 -9.82 -14.64
N LEU A 133 1.95 -9.68 -15.29
CA LEU A 133 1.55 -10.54 -16.40
C LEU A 133 2.49 -10.40 -17.60
N PHE A 134 2.84 -9.15 -17.95
CA PHE A 134 3.66 -8.82 -19.12
C PHE A 134 5.17 -8.95 -18.89
N SER A 135 5.62 -8.96 -17.64
CA SER A 135 7.04 -9.09 -17.25
C SER A 135 7.38 -10.47 -16.64
N ALA A 136 6.45 -11.42 -16.62
CA ALA A 136 6.71 -12.74 -16.06
C ALA A 136 7.36 -13.70 -17.09
N GLU A 137 8.30 -14.50 -16.60
CA GLU A 137 9.13 -15.42 -17.41
C GLU A 137 8.34 -16.49 -18.18
N TRP A 138 7.06 -16.73 -17.84
CA TRP A 138 6.24 -17.73 -18.52
C TRP A 138 5.93 -17.37 -19.98
N LEU A 139 6.05 -16.10 -20.36
CA LEU A 139 5.89 -15.67 -21.75
C LEU A 139 6.93 -16.31 -22.67
N VAL A 140 8.11 -16.62 -22.14
CA VAL A 140 9.16 -17.38 -22.85
C VAL A 140 8.75 -18.85 -23.06
N LYS A 141 7.86 -19.39 -22.21
CA LYS A 141 7.34 -20.76 -22.33
C LYS A 141 6.22 -20.90 -23.37
N VAL A 142 5.65 -19.79 -23.87
CA VAL A 142 4.63 -19.79 -24.92
C VAL A 142 5.17 -19.05 -26.15
N PRO A 143 5.79 -19.76 -27.12
CA PRO A 143 6.53 -19.17 -28.24
C PRO A 143 5.69 -18.21 -29.10
N ALA A 144 4.38 -18.41 -29.16
CA ALA A 144 3.45 -17.57 -29.90
C ALA A 144 3.29 -16.17 -29.26
N LEU A 145 3.27 -16.07 -27.93
CA LEU A 145 3.16 -14.78 -27.22
C LEU A 145 4.49 -14.03 -27.22
N ALA A 146 5.62 -14.74 -27.14
CA ALA A 146 6.95 -14.13 -27.15
C ALA A 146 7.22 -13.29 -28.41
N ARG A 147 6.58 -13.61 -29.54
CA ARG A 147 6.72 -12.86 -30.81
C ARG A 147 5.92 -11.56 -30.86
N LEU A 148 4.89 -11.42 -30.02
CA LEU A 148 3.96 -10.28 -30.04
C LEU A 148 4.33 -9.19 -29.02
N LEU A 149 5.28 -9.47 -28.11
CA LEU A 149 5.63 -8.55 -27.03
C LEU A 149 6.98 -7.88 -27.30
N PRO A 150 7.05 -6.53 -27.24
CA PRO A 150 8.30 -5.81 -27.43
C PRO A 150 9.27 -6.10 -26.27
N PRO A 151 10.56 -6.37 -26.56
CA PRO A 151 11.55 -6.79 -25.55
C PRO A 151 11.82 -5.75 -24.44
N ARG A 152 11.41 -4.49 -24.63
CA ARG A 152 11.61 -3.39 -23.67
C ARG A 152 10.59 -3.31 -22.53
N LEU A 153 9.44 -3.99 -22.61
CA LEU A 153 8.48 -4.04 -21.49
C LEU A 153 8.97 -4.94 -20.34
N LEU A 154 10.01 -5.74 -20.57
CA LEU A 154 10.55 -6.71 -19.62
C LEU A 154 11.62 -6.15 -18.66
N ALA A 155 12.17 -4.96 -18.94
CA ALA A 155 13.25 -4.38 -18.16
C ALA A 155 12.79 -3.13 -17.40
N LEU A 156 12.02 -3.31 -16.34
CA LEU A 156 11.82 -2.23 -15.37
C LEU A 156 13.13 -2.00 -14.59
N PRO A 157 13.50 -0.74 -14.27
CA PRO A 157 14.64 -0.46 -13.41
C PRO A 157 14.48 -1.18 -12.07
N GLY A 158 15.41 -2.08 -11.74
CA GLY A 158 15.36 -2.87 -10.50
C GLY A 158 14.53 -4.16 -10.56
N ALA A 159 13.94 -4.51 -11.71
CA ALA A 159 13.42 -5.86 -11.91
C ALA A 159 14.57 -6.87 -12.00
N ALA A 160 14.42 -8.04 -11.39
CA ALA A 160 15.40 -9.11 -11.54
C ALA A 160 15.58 -9.42 -13.04
N VAL A 161 16.81 -9.75 -13.45
CA VAL A 161 17.12 -10.20 -14.83
C VAL A 161 16.22 -11.38 -15.23
N ALA A 162 15.74 -12.13 -14.23
CA ALA A 162 14.80 -13.24 -14.31
C ALA A 162 13.30 -12.83 -14.21
N GLY A 163 12.93 -11.60 -14.57
CA GLY A 163 11.52 -11.16 -14.56
C GLY A 163 10.84 -11.20 -13.16
N ILE A 164 9.51 -11.06 -13.14
CA ILE A 164 8.72 -11.08 -11.90
C ILE A 164 8.36 -12.53 -11.53
N GLN A 165 8.67 -12.93 -10.29
CA GLN A 165 8.30 -14.26 -9.77
C GLN A 165 6.78 -14.43 -9.64
N MET A 166 6.26 -15.56 -10.13
CA MET A 166 4.82 -15.88 -10.14
C MET A 166 4.18 -15.85 -8.76
N ASN A 167 4.92 -16.25 -7.71
CA ASN A 167 4.42 -16.23 -6.34
C ASN A 167 4.12 -14.81 -5.86
N GLN A 168 4.87 -13.81 -6.35
CA GLN A 168 4.59 -12.41 -6.04
C GLN A 168 3.33 -11.93 -6.74
N LEU A 169 3.15 -12.28 -8.02
CA LEU A 169 1.92 -11.98 -8.77
C LEU A 169 0.69 -12.61 -8.12
N ALA A 170 0.77 -13.89 -7.76
CA ALA A 170 -0.31 -14.61 -7.09
C ALA A 170 -0.66 -13.96 -5.74
N ALA A 171 0.35 -13.57 -4.95
CA ALA A 171 0.14 -12.84 -3.70
C ALA A 171 -0.53 -11.48 -3.92
N THR A 172 -0.14 -10.72 -4.96
CA THR A 172 -0.77 -9.45 -5.32
C THR A 172 -2.24 -9.65 -5.71
N ILE A 173 -2.54 -10.66 -6.53
CA ILE A 173 -3.92 -11.00 -6.91
C ILE A 173 -4.73 -11.40 -5.67
N LEU A 174 -4.18 -12.25 -4.81
CA LEU A 174 -4.86 -12.71 -3.59
C LEU A 174 -5.16 -11.56 -2.62
N LEU A 175 -4.29 -10.53 -2.57
CA LEU A 175 -4.52 -9.32 -1.78
C LEU A 175 -5.59 -8.40 -2.38
N LEU A 176 -5.65 -8.29 -3.70
CA LEU A 176 -6.59 -7.40 -4.39
C LEU A 176 -7.99 -7.99 -4.53
N LEU A 177 -8.07 -9.30 -4.76
CA LEU A 177 -9.30 -9.99 -5.11
C LEU A 177 -10.39 -9.84 -4.03
N PRO A 178 -10.12 -10.01 -2.73
CA PRO A 178 -11.11 -9.76 -1.68
C PRO A 178 -11.61 -8.31 -1.67
N LEU A 179 -10.74 -7.35 -2.02
CA LEU A 179 -11.09 -5.93 -2.04
C LEU A 179 -11.98 -5.57 -3.24
N VAL A 180 -11.69 -6.13 -4.42
CA VAL A 180 -12.50 -5.96 -5.62
C VAL A 180 -13.85 -6.67 -5.45
N VAL A 181 -13.84 -7.91 -4.96
CA VAL A 181 -15.05 -8.71 -4.72
C VAL A 181 -15.92 -8.06 -3.65
N SER A 182 -15.36 -7.59 -2.52
CA SER A 182 -16.14 -6.88 -1.51
C SER A 182 -16.74 -5.57 -2.01
N ARG A 183 -16.11 -4.89 -2.98
CA ARG A 183 -16.69 -3.71 -3.61
C ARG A 183 -17.79 -4.04 -4.62
N TRP A 184 -17.66 -5.17 -5.32
CA TRP A 184 -18.68 -5.67 -6.25
C TRP A 184 -19.91 -6.22 -5.52
N LEU A 185 -19.68 -7.01 -4.47
CA LEU A 185 -20.73 -7.61 -3.64
C LEU A 185 -21.29 -6.63 -2.61
N GLY A 186 -20.48 -5.67 -2.16
CA GLY A 186 -20.88 -4.52 -1.38
C GLY A 186 -21.61 -3.51 -2.25
N GLY A 187 -22.77 -3.92 -2.78
CA GLY A 187 -23.76 -2.99 -3.29
C GLY A 187 -23.94 -1.89 -2.27
N SER A 188 -24.10 -0.65 -2.75
CA SER A 188 -24.54 0.48 -1.93
C SER A 188 -25.55 -0.05 -0.91
N PRO A 189 -25.48 0.32 0.39
CA PRO A 189 -26.70 0.27 1.16
C PRO A 189 -27.64 1.17 0.38
N ALA A 190 -28.49 0.53 -0.42
CA ALA A 190 -29.59 1.19 -1.07
C ALA A 190 -30.26 1.95 0.06
N ALA A 191 -30.74 3.14 -0.26
CA ALA A 191 -31.76 3.81 0.52
C ALA A 191 -32.99 2.87 0.58
N GLY A 192 -32.89 1.77 1.31
CA GLY A 192 -33.99 0.94 1.76
C GLY A 192 -34.59 1.73 2.88
N GLY A 193 -35.77 2.26 2.61
CA GLY A 193 -36.46 3.24 3.43
C GLY A 193 -36.31 2.96 4.91
N ALA A 194 -35.87 3.98 5.65
CA ALA A 194 -36.18 4.05 7.05
C ALA A 194 -37.71 3.99 7.17
N ALA A 195 -38.25 2.80 7.45
CA ALA A 195 -39.55 2.69 8.03
C ALA A 195 -39.51 3.51 9.34
N PRO A 196 -40.38 4.51 9.52
CA PRO A 196 -40.40 5.31 10.74
C PRO A 196 -40.80 4.40 11.90
N GLY A 197 -39.82 3.93 12.69
CA GLY A 197 -40.10 3.18 13.92
C GLY A 197 -39.10 2.11 14.36
N ALA A 198 -38.07 1.75 13.58
CA ALA A 198 -37.16 0.68 14.01
C ALA A 198 -36.22 1.16 15.16
N PRO A 199 -36.22 0.48 16.33
CA PRO A 199 -35.39 0.89 17.46
C PRO A 199 -33.91 0.79 17.09
N ARG A 200 -33.16 1.85 17.39
CA ARG A 200 -31.71 1.97 17.17
C ARG A 200 -30.97 0.96 18.07
N GLY A 201 -30.88 -0.28 17.61
CA GLY A 201 -30.04 -1.31 18.20
C GLY A 201 -28.58 -0.89 18.13
N ARG A 202 -27.97 -0.73 19.31
CA ARG A 202 -26.54 -0.48 19.51
C ARG A 202 -25.73 -1.63 18.92
N TRP A 203 -25.14 -1.43 17.75
CA TRP A 203 -24.03 -2.27 17.29
C TRP A 203 -22.74 -1.78 17.95
N ARG A 204 -22.44 -2.35 19.13
CA ARG A 204 -21.10 -2.37 19.72
C ARG A 204 -20.33 -3.49 19.02
N TRP A 205 -19.34 -3.15 18.20
CA TRP A 205 -18.35 -4.11 17.74
C TRP A 205 -17.17 -4.13 18.72
N LEU A 206 -16.83 -5.35 19.14
CA LEU A 206 -15.58 -5.74 19.79
C LEU A 206 -14.39 -5.50 18.86
#